data_AF-A0A5J4N667-F1
#
_entry.id   AF-A0A5J4N667-F1
#
_cell.length_a   1.000
_cell.length_b   1.000
_cell.length_c   1.000
_cell.angle_alpha   90.00
_cell.angle_beta   90.00
_cell.angle_gamma   90.00
#
_symmetry.space_group_name_H-M   'P 1'
#
loop_
_entity.id
_entity.type
_entity.pdbx_description
1 polymer ?
#
loop_
_entity_poly.entity_id
_entity_poly.type
_entity_poly.pdbx_seq_one_letter_code
_entity_poly.pdbx_strand_id
1 'polypeptide(L)'
;MLSNNVRQRLLEEDDIDLAKAFTQARALETSESQSLSYTHPRVPYNESCALHSPISIDPSDSGKPDSNLAATIPECFFCGYNKHSCSKCPAREALCRNCNKVGHFQRVFK
;
A
#
# COMPACT_ATOMS: atom_id res chain seq x y z
N MET A 1 4.83 20.30 -12.34
CA MET A 1 4.51 21.70 -11.98
C MET A 1 5.06 21.92 -10.59
N LEU A 2 5.97 22.88 -10.41
CA LEU A 2 6.48 23.24 -9.08
C LEU A 2 5.26 23.60 -8.21
N SER A 3 5.09 22.95 -7.06
CA SER A 3 3.92 23.11 -6.20
C SER A 3 3.82 24.58 -5.77
N ASN A 4 2.88 25.32 -6.38
CA ASN A 4 2.62 26.72 -6.05
C ASN A 4 2.35 26.91 -4.54
N ASN A 5 1.82 25.87 -3.88
CA ASN A 5 1.58 25.86 -2.45
C ASN A 5 2.88 25.95 -1.63
N VAL A 6 3.90 25.14 -1.93
CA VAL A 6 5.17 25.16 -1.20
C VAL A 6 5.85 26.52 -1.32
N ARG A 7 5.90 27.08 -2.54
CA ARG A 7 6.47 28.43 -2.74
C ARG A 7 5.71 29.49 -1.94
N GLN A 8 4.38 29.44 -1.95
CA GLN A 8 3.57 30.38 -1.18
C GLN A 8 3.87 30.27 0.33
N ARG A 9 3.89 29.04 0.88
CA ARG A 9 4.15 28.80 2.31
C ARG A 9 5.54 29.26 2.75
N LEU A 10 6.55 29.11 1.90
CA LEU A 10 7.91 29.58 2.18
C LEU A 10 8.01 31.11 2.17
N LEU A 11 7.28 31.78 1.28
CA LEU A 11 7.27 33.25 1.17
C LEU A 11 6.38 33.95 2.21
N GLU A 12 5.58 33.19 2.96
CA GLU A 12 4.79 33.73 4.08
C GLU A 12 5.61 33.89 5.37
N GLU A 13 6.79 33.27 5.46
CA GLU A 13 7.72 33.50 6.56
C GLU A 13 8.79 34.52 6.14
N ASP A 14 8.83 35.65 6.85
CA ASP A 14 9.77 36.74 6.57
C ASP A 14 11.22 36.42 7.00
N ASP A 15 11.41 35.56 8.01
CA ASP A 15 12.73 35.17 8.55
C ASP A 15 12.94 33.65 8.41
N ILE A 16 13.33 33.24 7.21
CA ILE A 16 13.53 31.85 6.84
C ILE A 16 15.00 31.55 6.52
N ASP A 17 15.61 30.68 7.33
CA ASP A 17 16.92 30.12 7.03
C ASP A 17 16.80 28.98 6.00
N LEU A 18 17.88 28.72 5.25
CA LEU A 18 17.93 27.69 4.23
C LEU A 18 17.54 26.31 4.79
N ALA A 19 18.04 25.96 5.98
CA ALA A 19 17.71 24.67 6.60
C ALA A 19 16.22 24.58 6.97
N LYS A 20 15.64 25.69 7.44
CA LYS A 20 14.22 25.79 7.78
C LYS A 20 13.36 25.67 6.52
N ALA A 21 13.73 26.35 5.43
CA ALA A 21 13.05 26.26 4.15
C ALA A 21 13.02 24.83 3.59
N PHE A 22 14.14 24.11 3.63
CA PHE A 22 14.19 22.72 3.20
C PHE A 22 13.32 21.80 4.05
N THR A 23 13.36 22.00 5.37
CA THR A 23 12.57 21.18 6.31
C THR A 23 11.08 21.42 6.11
N GLN A 24 10.68 22.68 5.95
CA GLN A 24 9.29 23.07 5.71
C GLN A 24 8.78 22.55 4.36
N ALA A 25 9.57 22.69 3.29
CA ALA A 25 9.21 22.17 1.97
C ALA A 25 8.98 20.65 2.02
N ARG A 26 9.91 19.89 2.61
CA ARG A 26 9.78 18.44 2.78
C ARG A 26 8.55 18.05 3.61
N ALA A 27 8.28 18.80 4.68
CA ALA A 27 7.12 18.56 5.53
C ALA A 27 5.80 18.77 4.75
N LEU A 28 5.72 19.82 3.94
CA LEU A 28 4.55 20.12 3.11
C LEU A 28 4.34 19.04 2.04
N GLU A 29 5.38 18.64 1.32
CA GLU A 29 5.30 17.57 0.30
C GLU A 29 4.85 16.23 0.92
N THR A 30 5.38 15.91 2.10
CA THR A 30 5.00 14.71 2.84
C THR A 30 3.53 14.80 3.29
N SER A 31 3.11 15.96 3.79
CA SER A 31 1.71 16.19 4.20
C SER A 31 0.74 16.08 3.03
N GLU A 32 1.07 16.64 1.86
CA GLU A 32 0.26 16.52 0.65
C GLU A 32 0.19 15.06 0.19
N SER A 33 1.32 14.36 0.16
CA SER A 33 1.37 12.95 -0.21
C SER A 33 0.51 12.09 0.74
N GLN A 34 0.57 12.37 2.04
CA GLN A 34 -0.24 11.69 3.04
C GLN A 34 -1.72 12.06 2.97
N SER A 35 -2.07 13.33 2.70
CA SER A 35 -3.47 13.76 2.58
C SER A 35 -4.18 13.05 1.41
N LEU A 36 -3.46 12.81 0.31
CA LEU A 36 -3.95 12.01 -0.82
C LEU A 36 -4.34 10.59 -0.40
N SER A 37 -3.62 10.00 0.56
CA SER A 37 -3.94 8.67 1.12
C SER A 37 -5.21 8.66 1.98
N TYR A 38 -5.61 9.82 2.54
CA TYR A 38 -6.87 9.96 3.28
C TYR A 38 -8.06 10.29 2.36
N THR A 39 -7.82 10.91 1.20
CA THR A 39 -8.88 11.22 0.22
C THR A 39 -9.28 10.04 -0.64
N HIS A 40 -8.42 9.03 -0.78
CA HIS A 40 -8.85 7.75 -1.31
C HIS A 40 -9.57 6.96 -0.21
N PRO A 41 -10.78 6.43 -0.46
CA PRO A 41 -11.32 5.38 0.38
C PRO A 41 -10.23 4.32 0.48
N ARG A 42 -9.76 4.04 1.69
CA ARG A 42 -8.84 2.94 1.94
C ARG A 42 -9.52 1.68 1.40
N VAL A 43 -9.17 1.29 0.18
CA VAL A 43 -9.37 -0.08 -0.26
C VAL A 43 -8.47 -0.88 0.68
N PRO A 44 -9.00 -1.82 1.46
CA PRO A 44 -8.22 -2.46 2.51
C PRO A 44 -7.12 -3.32 1.87
N TYR A 45 -5.93 -2.74 1.75
CA TYR A 45 -4.70 -3.45 1.48
C TYR A 45 -4.14 -3.92 2.83
N ASN A 46 -4.42 -5.19 3.10
CA ASN A 46 -3.65 -6.18 3.89
C ASN A 46 -2.83 -5.74 5.13
N GLU A 47 -3.27 -4.79 5.93
CA GLU A 47 -2.81 -4.74 7.31
C GLU A 47 -3.45 -5.89 8.09
N SER A 48 -2.61 -6.83 8.55
CA SER A 48 -2.81 -7.81 9.61
C SER A 48 -4.23 -8.34 9.88
N CYS A 49 -4.37 -9.67 9.79
CA CYS A 49 -5.52 -10.43 10.28
C CYS A 49 -6.01 -9.96 11.66
N ALA A 50 -6.97 -9.04 11.69
CA ALA A 50 -7.67 -8.63 12.89
C ALA A 50 -9.16 -8.45 12.56
N LEU A 51 -9.91 -9.44 13.02
CA LEU A 51 -11.33 -9.36 13.42
C LEU A 51 -12.38 -9.10 12.32
N HIS A 52 -12.93 -10.23 11.86
CA HIS A 52 -14.35 -10.51 11.66
C HIS A 52 -15.30 -9.32 11.43
N SER A 53 -15.84 -9.22 10.22
CA SER A 53 -17.29 -9.35 9.98
C SER A 53 -17.58 -9.74 8.53
N PRO A 54 -18.65 -10.51 8.28
CA PRO A 54 -18.87 -11.16 6.99
C PRO A 54 -19.51 -10.19 6.01
N ILE A 55 -18.81 -9.87 4.94
CA ILE A 55 -19.45 -9.33 3.73
C ILE A 55 -19.22 -10.37 2.65
N SER A 56 -20.27 -11.15 2.38
CA SER A 56 -20.37 -11.97 1.18
C SER A 56 -20.30 -11.02 -0.02
N ILE A 57 -19.19 -11.06 -0.76
CA ILE A 57 -19.12 -10.52 -2.11
C ILE A 57 -18.84 -11.71 -3.02
N ASP A 58 -19.87 -12.10 -3.76
CA ASP A 58 -19.80 -13.04 -4.87
C ASP A 58 -18.80 -12.55 -5.93
N PRO A 59 -18.05 -13.43 -6.61
CA PRO A 59 -16.93 -13.06 -7.45
C PRO A 59 -17.41 -12.76 -8.86
N SER A 60 -17.61 -11.50 -9.21
CA SER A 60 -17.70 -11.05 -10.61
C SER A 60 -17.48 -9.55 -10.68
N ASP A 61 -16.24 -9.10 -10.84
CA ASP A 61 -16.02 -7.88 -11.62
C ASP A 61 -14.67 -7.89 -12.33
N SER A 62 -14.75 -7.49 -13.59
CA SER A 62 -13.78 -7.70 -14.64
C SER A 62 -12.92 -6.46 -14.79
N GLY A 63 -11.80 -6.40 -14.06
CA GLY A 63 -10.75 -5.43 -14.31
C GLY A 63 -9.84 -5.90 -15.45
N LYS A 64 -9.98 -5.30 -16.62
CA LYS A 64 -9.17 -5.56 -17.82
C LYS A 64 -7.71 -5.14 -17.58
N PRO A 65 -6.70 -5.91 -18.03
CA PRO A 65 -5.38 -5.35 -18.30
C PRO A 65 -5.17 -5.20 -19.81
N ASP A 66 -5.05 -3.95 -20.24
CA ASP A 66 -4.57 -3.63 -21.58
C ASP A 66 -3.09 -4.03 -21.72
N SER A 67 -2.75 -4.53 -22.91
CA SER A 67 -1.41 -4.56 -23.52
C SER A 67 -0.48 -5.76 -23.19
N ASN A 68 -0.44 -6.70 -24.15
CA ASN A 68 0.73 -7.46 -24.64
C ASN A 68 1.96 -7.59 -23.72
N LEU A 69 1.80 -8.27 -22.59
CA LEU A 69 2.88 -8.86 -21.82
C LEU A 69 2.43 -10.28 -21.46
N ALA A 70 3.31 -11.27 -21.63
CA ALA A 70 3.01 -12.67 -21.30
C ALA A 70 2.23 -12.72 -19.97
N ALA A 71 0.98 -13.15 -20.02
CA ALA A 71 0.05 -13.05 -18.91
C ALA A 71 0.53 -13.97 -17.77
N THR A 72 1.41 -13.46 -16.91
CA THR A 72 1.78 -14.14 -15.68
C THR A 72 0.53 -14.18 -14.81
N ILE A 73 0.04 -15.39 -14.55
CA ILE A 73 -1.09 -15.61 -13.65
C ILE A 73 -0.72 -14.94 -12.31
N PRO A 74 -1.56 -14.04 -11.78
CA PRO A 74 -1.23 -13.35 -10.55
C PRO A 74 -1.13 -14.36 -9.41
N GLU A 75 -0.01 -14.30 -8.68
CA GLU A 75 0.27 -15.17 -7.53
C GLU A 75 -0.19 -14.51 -6.22
N CYS A 76 -0.48 -15.35 -5.23
CA CYS A 76 -0.83 -14.95 -3.87
C CYS A 76 0.45 -14.56 -3.11
N PHE A 77 0.47 -13.35 -2.55
CA PHE A 77 1.60 -12.80 -1.81
C PHE A 77 1.99 -13.59 -0.54
N PHE A 78 1.07 -14.38 0.02
CA PHE A 78 1.31 -15.11 1.26
C PHE A 78 1.83 -16.55 1.04
N CYS A 79 1.39 -17.21 -0.03
CA CYS A 79 1.72 -18.62 -0.26
C CYS A 79 2.43 -18.90 -1.59
N GLY A 80 2.43 -17.94 -2.52
CA GLY A 80 3.05 -18.08 -3.84
C GLY A 80 2.31 -19.05 -4.78
N TYR A 81 1.03 -19.35 -4.53
CA TYR A 81 0.16 -20.09 -5.45
C TYR A 81 -0.78 -19.13 -6.20
N ASN A 82 -1.72 -19.63 -7.00
CA ASN A 82 -2.72 -18.81 -7.68
C ASN A 82 -3.42 -17.82 -6.72
N LYS A 83 -3.72 -16.61 -7.20
CA LYS A 83 -4.44 -15.57 -6.44
C LYS A 83 -5.77 -16.10 -5.86
N HIS A 84 -5.97 -15.87 -4.57
CA HIS A 84 -7.20 -16.19 -3.83
C HIS A 84 -7.44 -15.17 -2.72
N SER A 85 -8.62 -15.21 -2.10
CA SER A 85 -8.91 -14.40 -0.93
C SER A 85 -8.05 -14.81 0.26
N CYS A 86 -7.60 -13.84 1.06
CA CYS A 86 -6.74 -14.09 2.23
C CYS A 86 -7.36 -15.13 3.20
N SER A 87 -8.69 -15.11 3.37
CA SER A 87 -9.44 -16.05 4.21
C SER A 87 -9.41 -17.51 3.72
N LYS A 88 -9.06 -17.74 2.45
CA LYS A 88 -8.87 -19.09 1.89
C LYS A 88 -7.39 -19.47 1.79
N CYS A 89 -6.48 -18.58 2.20
CA CYS A 89 -5.06 -18.82 2.07
C CYS A 89 -4.59 -19.87 3.08
N PRO A 90 -3.95 -20.98 2.64
CA PRO A 90 -3.42 -21.99 3.53
C PRO A 90 -2.24 -21.47 4.37
N ALA A 91 -1.61 -20.36 3.95
CA ALA A 91 -0.52 -19.76 4.69
C ALA A 91 -0.98 -18.89 5.87
N ARG A 92 -2.28 -18.60 6.00
CA ARG A 92 -2.82 -17.71 7.03
C ARG A 92 -2.38 -18.08 8.45
N GLU A 93 -2.41 -19.37 8.77
CA GLU A 93 -2.06 -19.91 10.09
C GLU A 93 -0.72 -20.66 10.08
N ALA A 94 -0.01 -20.63 8.96
CA ALA A 94 1.25 -21.32 8.82
C ALA A 94 2.42 -20.48 9.34
N LEU A 95 3.34 -21.14 10.04
CA LEU A 95 4.63 -20.57 10.44
C LEU A 95 5.63 -20.64 9.27
N CYS A 96 6.23 -19.50 8.94
CA CYS A 96 7.33 -19.43 8.00
C CYS A 96 8.59 -20.06 8.61
N ARG A 97 9.26 -20.94 7.87
CA ARG A 97 10.43 -21.68 8.37
C ARG A 97 11.73 -20.83 8.44
N ASN A 98 11.81 -19.70 7.73
CA ASN A 98 12.98 -18.81 7.78
C ASN A 98 12.89 -17.83 8.94
N CYS A 99 11.73 -17.16 9.08
CA CYS A 99 11.59 -16.06 10.02
C CYS A 99 10.71 -16.39 11.22
N ASN A 100 10.13 -17.59 11.27
CA ASN A 100 9.27 -18.06 12.36
C ASN A 100 8.05 -17.14 12.61
N LYS A 101 7.62 -16.37 11.61
CA LYS A 101 6.41 -15.54 11.65
C LYS A 101 5.23 -16.27 11.03
N VAL A 102 4.04 -16.07 11.59
CA VAL A 102 2.78 -16.63 11.05
C VAL A 102 2.30 -15.81 9.85
N GLY A 103 1.64 -16.45 8.89
CA GLY A 103 0.87 -15.77 7.85
C GLY A 103 1.46 -15.86 6.45
N HIS A 104 2.62 -16.51 6.26
CA HIS A 104 3.20 -16.74 4.94
C HIS A 104 4.03 -18.03 4.89
N PHE A 105 4.24 -18.53 3.68
CA PHE A 105 5.13 -19.66 3.44
C PHE A 105 6.56 -19.21 3.18
N GLN A 106 7.49 -20.14 3.43
CA GLN A 106 8.90 -19.98 3.13
C GLN A 106 9.17 -19.56 1.67
N ARG A 107 8.35 -20.02 0.73
CA ARG A 107 8.52 -19.75 -0.70
C ARG A 107 8.49 -18.26 -1.03
N VAL A 108 7.67 -17.48 -0.34
CA VAL A 108 7.53 -16.03 -0.58
C VAL A 108 8.44 -15.19 0.32
N PHE A 109 9.27 -15.85 1.13
CA PHE A 109 10.24 -15.18 1.99
C PHE A 109 11.36 -14.56 1.14
N LYS A 110 11.67 -13.29 1.39
CA LYS A 110 12.78 -12.53 0.78
C LYS A 110 13.80 -12.16 1.83
#